data_AF-A0A3N6FAX5-F1
#
_entry.id   AF-A0A3N6FAX5-F1
#
_cell.length_a   1.000
_cell.length_b   1.000
_cell.length_c   1.000
_cell.angle_alpha   90.00
_cell.angle_beta   90.00
_cell.angle_gamma   90.00
#
_symmetry.space_group_name_H-M   'P 1'
#
loop_
_entity.id
_entity.type
_entity.pdbx_description
1 polymer ?
#
loop_
_entity_poly.entity_id
_entity_poly.type
_entity_poly.pdbx_seq_one_letter_code
_entity_poly.pdbx_strand_id
1 'polypeptide(L)' 'MTALHVRAALDEKFRVRLEEWWQRAQAAGGEVHHSVSGGTQNGPVIQGRDFSNLTFHMTCGTEKPDRE' A
#
# COMPACT_ATOMS: atom_id res chain seq x y z
N MET A 1 -9.61 -11.02 -14.64
CA MET A 1 -8.55 -10.30 -15.40
C MET A 1 -8.32 -8.95 -14.74
N THR A 2 -7.07 -8.55 -14.53
CA THR A 2 -6.72 -7.25 -13.94
C THR A 2 -6.57 -6.19 -15.03
N ALA A 3 -6.80 -4.92 -14.71
CA ALA A 3 -6.61 -3.81 -15.66
C ALA A 3 -5.18 -3.75 -16.24
N LEU A 4 -4.18 -4.13 -15.44
CA LEU A 4 -2.77 -4.25 -15.87
C LEU A 4 -2.59 -5.27 -17.00
N HIS A 5 -3.21 -6.45 -16.89
CA HIS A 5 -3.14 -7.48 -17.93
C HIS A 5 -3.79 -7.02 -19.24
N VAL A 6 -4.93 -6.34 -19.17
CA VAL A 6 -5.61 -5.81 -20.36
C VAL A 6 -4.73 -4.76 -21.06
N ARG A 7 -4.11 -3.86 -20.28
CA ARG A 7 -3.24 -2.82 -20.85
C ARG A 7 -1.98 -3.39 -21.50
N ALA A 8 -1.38 -4.42 -20.91
CA ALA A 8 -0.21 -5.11 -21.49
C ALA A 8 -0.54 -5.87 -22.78
N ALA A 9 -1.77 -6.36 -22.94
CA ALA A 9 -2.22 -7.01 -24.18
C ALA A 9 -2.44 -6.01 -25.34
N LEU A 10 -2.77 -4.75 -25.02
CA LEU A 10 -3.08 -3.71 -26.01
C LEU A 10 -1.87 -2.84 -26.39
N ASP A 11 -0.81 -2.81 -25.56
CA ASP A 11 0.35 -1.94 -25.74
C ASP A 11 1.66 -2.68 -25.41
N GLU A 12 2.43 -2.97 -26.47
CA GLU A 12 3.71 -3.68 -26.37
C GLU A 12 4.76 -2.92 -25.54
N LYS A 13 4.84 -1.59 -25.68
CA LYS A 13 5.79 -0.78 -24.91
C LYS A 13 5.42 -0.75 -23.43
N PHE A 14 4.12 -0.78 -23.13
CA PHE A 14 3.65 -0.92 -21.76
C PHE A 14 4.00 -2.29 -21.18
N ARG A 15 3.83 -3.36 -21.96
CA ARG A 15 4.20 -4.73 -21.55
C ARG A 15 5.67 -4.83 -21.15
N VAL A 16 6.58 -4.31 -21.97
CA VAL A 16 8.02 -4.30 -21.68
C VAL A 16 8.32 -3.53 -20.38
N ARG A 17 7.74 -2.34 -20.19
CA ARG A 17 7.92 -1.56 -18.96
C ARG A 17 7.34 -2.24 -17.72
N LEU A 18 6.22 -2.96 -17.87
CA LEU A 18 5.61 -3.72 -16.78
C LEU A 18 6.50 -4.90 -16.36
N GLU A 19 7.13 -5.57 -17.32
CA GLU A 19 8.09 -6.65 -17.07
C GLU A 19 9.36 -6.14 -16.37
N GLU A 20 9.94 -5.05 -16.87
CA GLU A 20 11.11 -4.39 -16.25
C GLU A 20 10.81 -3.93 -14.82
N TRP A 21 9.63 -3.35 -14.60
CA TRP A 21 9.17 -2.97 -13.27
C TRP A 21 9.03 -4.19 -12.36
N TRP A 22 8.43 -5.28 -12.85
CA TRP A 22 8.24 -6.51 -12.08
C TRP A 22 9.57 -7.14 -11.68
N GLN A 23 10.54 -7.22 -12.59
CA GLN A 23 11.89 -7.73 -12.31
C GLN A 23 12.59 -6.93 -11.20
N ARG A 24 12.45 -5.60 -11.22
CA ARG A 24 13.01 -4.71 -10.19
C ARG A 24 12.28 -4.85 -8.85
N ALA A 25 10.96 -5.03 -8.88
CA ALA A 25 10.16 -5.26 -7.67
C ALA A 25 10.55 -6.56 -6.95
N GLN A 26 10.86 -7.63 -7.70
CA GLN A 26 11.35 -8.88 -7.12
C GLN A 26 12.71 -8.71 -6.43
N ALA A 27 13.59 -7.86 -6.97
CA ALA A 27 14.89 -7.55 -6.37
C ALA A 27 14.79 -6.65 -5.11
N ALA A 28 13.72 -5.87 -4.96
CA ALA A 28 13.40 -5.12 -3.74
C ALA A 28 12.83 -6.01 -2.61
N GLY A 29 12.86 -7.33 -2.82
CA GLY A 29 12.13 -8.34 -2.07
C GLY A 29 12.39 -8.36 -0.57
N GLY A 30 11.27 -8.53 0.14
CA GLY A 30 11.15 -9.07 1.47
C GLY A 30 9.79 -8.72 2.05
N GLU A 31 9.30 -9.71 2.78
CA GLU A 31 7.89 -9.91 3.03
C GLU A 31 7.33 -8.80 3.92
N VAL A 32 6.36 -8.06 3.41
CA VAL A 32 5.54 -7.15 4.23
C VAL A 32 4.10 -7.59 4.09
N HIS A 33 3.62 -8.35 5.07
CA HIS A 33 2.21 -8.68 5.15
C HIS A 33 1.47 -7.53 5.85
N HIS A 34 0.75 -6.73 5.07
CA HIS A 34 -0.22 -5.78 5.61
C HIS A 34 -1.64 -6.35 5.47
N SER A 35 -2.31 -6.58 6.59
CA SER A 35 -3.74 -6.91 6.63
C SER A 35 -4.50 -5.69 7.14
N VAL A 36 -5.18 -4.97 6.25
CA VAL A 36 -6.21 -4.00 6.62
C VAL A 36 -7.56 -4.70 6.46
N SER A 37 -8.10 -5.18 7.57
CA SER A 37 -9.45 -5.74 7.59
C SER A 37 -10.44 -4.57 7.50
N GLY A 38 -11.41 -4.66 6.60
CA GLY A 38 -12.34 -3.57 6.30
C GLY A 38 -13.00 -2.98 7.55
N GLY A 39 -13.08 -1.65 7.58
CA GLY A 39 -13.61 -0.82 8.66
C GLY A 39 -13.15 0.64 8.49
N THR A 40 -13.74 1.57 9.22
CA THR A 40 -13.28 2.97 9.24
C THR A 40 -12.25 3.13 10.35
N GLN A 41 -11.03 3.51 9.99
CA GLN A 41 -10.00 3.83 10.97
C GLN A 41 -10.04 5.32 11.31
N ASN A 42 -10.52 5.65 12.51
CA ASN A 42 -10.66 7.03 13.00
C ASN A 42 -9.37 7.57 13.67
N GLY A 43 -8.21 6.94 13.40
CA GLY A 43 -6.92 7.27 14.01
C GLY A 43 -5.76 7.01 13.06
N PRO A 44 -4.53 7.47 13.39
CA PRO A 44 -3.39 7.36 12.49
C PRO A 44 -2.93 5.91 12.28
N VAL A 45 -2.62 5.56 11.04
CA VAL A 45 -2.13 4.23 10.63
C VAL A 45 -0.73 4.36 10.07
N ILE A 46 0.19 3.52 10.56
CA ILE A 46 1.55 3.41 10.03
C ILE A 46 1.77 1.99 9.54
N GLN A 47 2.22 1.88 8.29
CA GLN A 47 2.46 0.63 7.60
C GLN A 47 3.75 0.74 6.77
N GLY A 48 4.66 -0.22 6.93
CA GLY A 48 5.93 -0.31 6.22
C GLY A 48 6.75 -1.51 6.69
N ARG A 49 7.85 -1.78 5.98
CA ARG A 49 8.74 -2.94 6.19
C ARG A 49 9.80 -2.70 7.25
N ASP A 50 10.60 -1.66 7.05
CA ASP A 50 11.76 -1.31 7.86
C ASP A 50 11.60 0.15 8.30
N PHE A 51 11.66 0.37 9.61
CA PHE A 51 11.67 1.69 10.21
C PHE A 51 12.93 1.84 11.04
N SER A 52 13.63 2.96 10.89
CA SER A 52 14.81 3.27 11.70
C SER A 52 14.82 4.77 11.97
N ASN A 53 15.17 5.14 13.20
CA ASN A 53 15.27 6.54 13.64
C ASN A 53 13.99 7.37 13.47
N LEU A 54 12.82 6.79 13.77
CA LEU A 54 11.53 7.50 13.71
C LEU A 54 10.95 7.75 15.10
N THR A 55 10.35 8.92 15.27
CA THR A 55 9.47 9.25 16.40
C THR A 55 8.14 9.69 15.85
N PHE A 56 7.08 8.98 16.21
CA PHE A 56 5.73 9.30 15.77
C PHE A 56 4.98 10.05 16.85
N HIS A 57 4.65 11.31 16.59
CA HIS A 57 3.74 12.09 17.42
C HIS A 57 2.34 11.97 16.83
N MET A 58 1.51 11.11 17.42
CA MET A 58 0.16 10.81 16.95
C MET A 58 -0.88 11.33 17.92
N THR A 59 -1.85 12.10 17.42
CA THR A 59 -3.06 12.44 18.16
C THR A 59 -4.19 11.51 17.70
N CYS A 60 -4.75 10.73 18.62
CA CYS A 60 -6.03 10.07 18.38
C CYS A 60 -7.11 11.14 18.56
N GLY A 61 -7.73 11.58 17.48
CA GLY A 61 -8.92 12.41 17.57
C GLY A 61 -10.04 11.55 18.17
N THR A 62 -10.26 11.64 19.47
CA THR A 62 -11.47 11.08 20.09
C THR A 62 -12.64 11.91 19.60
N GLU A 63 -13.28 11.48 18.51
CA GLU A 63 -14.66 11.86 18.24
C GLU A 63 -15.47 11.46 19.48
N LYS A 64 -15.94 12.46 20.25
CA LYS A 64 -16.94 12.21 21.29
C LYS A 64 -18.16 11.63 20.58
N PRO A 65 -18.73 10.50 21.03
CA PRO A 65 -20.00 10.06 20.49
C PRO A 65 -21.02 11.15 20.80
N ASP A 66 -21.66 11.65 19.76
CA ASP A 66 -22.86 12.48 19.83
C ASP A 66 -23.86 11.75 20.74
N ARG A 67 -24.22 12.37 21.87
CA ARG A 67 -25.30 11.87 22.71
C ARG A 67 -26.60 12.46 22.17
N GLU A 68 -27.55 11.58 21.90
CA GLU A 68 -28.95 11.83 21.48
C GLU A 68 -29.59 13.08 22.10
#